data_AF-A0A5C5GBZ5-F1
#
_entry.id   AF-A0A5C5GBZ5-F1
#
_cell.length_a   1.000
_cell.length_b   1.000
_cell.length_c   1.000
_cell.angle_alpha   90.00
_cell.angle_beta   90.00
_cell.angle_gamma   90.00
#
_symmetry.space_group_name_H-M   'P 1'
#
loop_
_entity.id
_entity.type
_entity.pdbx_description
1 polymer ?
#
loop_
_entity_poly.entity_id
_entity_poly.type
_entity_poly.pdbx_seq_one_letter_code
_entity_poly.pdbx_strand_id
1 'polypeptide(L)'
;MRDFFINAFEKLVGVLVILMIIGVVLATAGAATGMYSQMPGAPSPIIAAIMVFVGGSLYVILFAGLMYLGLGIYQNTRRTAEALAKGPL
;
A
#
# COMPACT_ATOMS: atom_id res chain seq x y z
N MET A 1 -15.86 14.65 -16.23
CA MET A 1 -16.23 13.64 -15.20
C MET A 1 -15.13 12.59 -15.02
N ARG A 2 -14.57 12.03 -16.08
CA ARG A 2 -13.45 11.07 -16.03
C ARG A 2 -12.26 11.53 -15.16
N ASP A 3 -11.80 12.77 -15.33
CA ASP A 3 -10.61 13.26 -14.61
C ASP A 3 -10.86 13.43 -13.10
N PHE A 4 -12.10 13.68 -12.70
CA PHE A 4 -12.49 13.67 -11.29
C PHE A 4 -12.35 12.27 -10.69
N PHE A 5 -12.86 11.24 -11.37
CA PHE A 5 -12.77 9.85 -10.88
C PHE A 5 -11.33 9.37 -10.74
N ILE A 6 -10.47 9.67 -11.73
CA ILE A 6 -9.06 9.26 -11.68
C ILE A 6 -8.32 9.96 -10.55
N ASN A 7 -8.49 11.28 -10.42
CA ASN A 7 -7.83 12.05 -9.36
C ASN A 7 -8.35 11.66 -7.98
N ALA A 8 -9.64 11.38 -7.84
CA ALA A 8 -10.23 10.89 -6.59
C ALA A 8 -9.72 9.49 -6.26
N PHE A 9 -9.62 8.59 -7.24
CA PHE A 9 -9.12 7.24 -7.06
C PHE A 9 -7.64 7.25 -6.66
N GLU A 10 -6.78 8.05 -7.30
CA GLU A 10 -5.38 8.21 -6.92
C GLU A 10 -5.22 8.68 -5.46
N LYS A 11 -5.99 9.70 -5.05
CA LYS A 11 -6.00 10.17 -3.66
C LYS A 11 -6.50 9.10 -2.69
N LEU A 12 -7.54 8.36 -3.06
CA LEU A 12 -8.09 7.28 -2.26
C LEU A 12 -7.07 6.17 -2.07
N VAL A 13 -6.35 5.76 -3.13
CA VAL A 13 -5.23 4.81 -3.03
C VAL A 13 -4.17 5.36 -2.07
N GLY A 14 -3.79 6.63 -2.19
CA GLY A 14 -2.84 7.26 -1.26
C GLY A 14 -3.27 7.19 0.20
N VAL A 15 -4.53 7.53 0.50
CA VAL A 15 -5.10 7.43 1.85
C VAL A 15 -5.08 5.98 2.35
N LEU A 16 -5.48 5.01 1.52
CA LEU A 16 -5.44 3.60 1.90
C LEU A 16 -4.03 3.13 2.24
N VAL A 17 -3.02 3.53 1.47
CA VAL A 17 -1.63 3.18 1.73
C VAL A 17 -1.15 3.76 3.06
N ILE A 18 -1.48 5.02 3.36
CA ILE A 18 -1.16 5.64 4.64
C ILE A 18 -1.82 4.86 5.79
N LEU A 19 -3.10 4.51 5.66
CA LEU A 19 -3.82 3.73 6.67
C LEU A 19 -3.21 2.34 6.88
N MET A 20 -2.77 1.67 5.82
CA MET A 20 -2.08 0.39 5.92
C MET A 20 -0.74 0.53 6.65
N ILE A 21 0.05 1.57 6.35
CA ILE A 21 1.31 1.84 7.05
C ILE A 21 1.05 2.07 8.55
N ILE A 22 0.05 2.89 8.89
CA ILE A 22 -0.36 3.12 10.28
C ILE A 22 -0.75 1.79 10.93
N GLY A 23 -1.51 0.95 10.24
CA GLY A 23 -1.87 -0.39 10.70
C GLY A 23 -0.65 -1.25 11.03
N VAL A 24 0.36 -1.27 10.17
CA VAL A 24 1.62 -2.01 10.41
C VAL A 24 2.36 -1.45 11.63
N VAL A 25 2.46 -0.14 11.77
CA VAL A 25 3.12 0.51 12.92
C VAL A 25 2.41 0.15 14.22
N LEU A 26 1.07 0.28 14.26
CA LEU A 26 0.27 -0.05 15.44
C LEU A 26 0.32 -1.53 15.79
N ALA A 27 0.24 -2.42 14.79
CA ALA A 27 0.37 -3.86 15.00
C ALA A 27 1.78 -4.24 15.50
N THR A 28 2.83 -3.60 14.98
CA THR A 28 4.21 -3.80 15.44
C THR A 28 4.37 -3.35 16.90
N ALA A 29 3.83 -2.18 17.24
CA ALA A 29 3.86 -1.67 18.61
C ALA A 29 3.07 -2.59 19.58
N GLY A 30 1.88 -3.05 19.18
CA GLY A 30 1.10 -4.02 19.95
C GLY A 30 1.87 -5.33 20.17
N ALA A 31 2.53 -5.84 19.13
CA ALA A 31 3.36 -7.05 19.23
C ALA A 31 4.54 -6.86 20.19
N ALA A 32 5.22 -5.72 20.14
CA ALA A 32 6.36 -5.42 21.00
C ALA A 32 5.98 -5.35 22.50
N THR A 33 4.75 -4.93 22.81
CA THR A 33 4.23 -4.88 24.20
C THR A 33 3.73 -6.23 24.71
N GLY A 34 3.75 -7.29 23.89
CA GLY A 34 3.25 -8.60 24.27
C GLY A 34 1.73 -8.75 24.22
N MET A 35 1.00 -7.86 23.54
CA MET A 35 -0.46 -8.02 23.36
C MET A 35 -0.83 -9.38 22.75
N TYR A 36 0.05 -9.95 21.92
CA TYR A 36 -0.19 -11.22 21.23
C TYR A 36 0.49 -12.43 21.90
N SER A 37 1.20 -12.24 23.02
CA SER A 37 1.99 -13.28 23.68
C SER A 37 1.25 -14.04 24.80
N GLN A 38 -0.09 -14.05 24.79
CA GLN A 38 -0.88 -14.75 25.80
C GLN A 38 -1.04 -16.25 25.53
N MET A 39 -0.57 -16.75 24.39
CA MET A 39 -0.71 -18.15 24.00
C MET A 39 0.53 -18.97 24.37
N PRO A 40 0.37 -20.16 25.00
CA PRO A 40 1.48 -21.06 25.26
C PRO A 40 2.24 -21.40 23.98
N GLY A 41 3.57 -21.21 23.96
CA GLY A 41 4.42 -21.42 22.79
C GLY A 41 4.53 -20.23 21.84
N ALA A 42 3.96 -19.08 22.19
CA ALA A 42 4.11 -17.86 21.39
C ALA A 42 5.59 -17.41 21.30
N PRO A 43 6.02 -16.86 20.15
CA PRO A 43 7.32 -16.21 20.02
C PRO A 43 7.51 -15.10 21.06
N SER A 44 8.76 -14.78 21.41
CA SER A 44 9.01 -13.64 22.28
C SER A 44 8.45 -12.34 21.68
N PRO A 45 8.03 -11.36 22.49
CA PRO A 45 7.42 -10.12 21.99
C PRO A 45 8.29 -9.39 20.94
N ILE A 46 9.62 -9.41 21.13
CA ILE A 46 10.58 -8.84 20.17
C ILE A 46 10.55 -9.58 18.83
N ILE A 47 10.57 -10.92 18.85
CA ILE A 47 10.54 -11.71 17.61
C ILE A 47 9.20 -11.50 16.90
N ALA A 48 8.09 -11.49 17.64
CA ALA A 48 6.77 -11.20 17.10
C ALA A 48 6.70 -9.82 16.44
N ALA A 49 7.25 -8.77 17.07
CA ALA A 49 7.29 -7.43 16.51
C ALA A 49 8.09 -7.36 15.19
N ILE A 50 9.25 -8.03 15.13
CA ILE A 50 10.05 -8.09 13.91
C ILE A 50 9.28 -8.79 12.79
N MET A 51 8.62 -9.91 13.08
CA MET A 51 7.83 -10.64 12.08
C MET A 51 6.66 -9.81 11.55
N VAL A 52 5.94 -9.10 12.42
CA VAL A 52 4.85 -8.21 12.02
C VAL A 52 5.36 -7.04 11.20
N PHE A 53 6.47 -6.41 11.62
CA PHE A 53 7.04 -5.28 10.90
C PHE A 53 7.51 -5.66 9.50
N VAL A 54 8.29 -6.74 9.38
CA VAL A 54 8.82 -7.22 8.10
C VAL A 54 7.69 -7.73 7.21
N GLY A 55 6.83 -8.61 7.73
CA GLY A 55 5.72 -9.18 6.97
C GLY A 55 4.70 -8.12 6.55
N GLY A 56 4.33 -7.22 7.47
CA GLY A 56 3.42 -6.11 7.20
C GLY A 56 3.99 -5.12 6.19
N SER A 57 5.26 -4.74 6.31
CA SER A 57 5.90 -3.82 5.36
C SER A 57 5.99 -4.42 3.96
N LEU A 58 6.38 -5.70 3.85
CA LEU A 58 6.40 -6.41 2.57
C LEU A 58 5.00 -6.47 1.95
N TYR A 59 3.98 -6.76 2.75
CA TYR A 59 2.59 -6.75 2.28
C TYR A 59 2.17 -5.38 1.75
N VAL A 60 2.47 -4.30 2.49
CA VAL A 60 2.16 -2.93 2.05
C VAL A 60 2.89 -2.59 0.75
N ILE A 61 4.18 -2.90 0.62
CA ILE A 61 4.96 -2.63 -0.59
C ILE A 61 4.34 -3.33 -1.80
N LEU A 62 4.04 -4.62 -1.67
CA LEU A 62 3.46 -5.40 -2.77
C LEU A 62 2.06 -4.91 -3.13
N PHE A 63 1.19 -4.71 -2.15
CA PHE A 63 -0.19 -4.31 -2.37
C PHE A 63 -0.29 -2.88 -2.91
N ALA A 64 0.39 -1.92 -2.26
CA ALA A 64 0.47 -0.54 -2.74
C ALA A 64 1.14 -0.48 -4.13
N GLY A 65 2.21 -1.22 -4.34
CA GLY A 65 2.91 -1.32 -5.62
C GLY A 65 1.99 -1.75 -6.75
N LEU A 66 1.16 -2.79 -6.53
CA LEU A 66 0.17 -3.24 -7.51
C LEU A 66 -0.90 -2.18 -7.80
N MET A 67 -1.41 -1.50 -6.77
CA MET A 67 -2.41 -0.44 -6.94
C MET A 67 -1.85 0.74 -7.76
N TYR A 68 -0.64 1.19 -7.43
CA TYR A 68 0.03 2.27 -8.16
C TYR A 68 0.48 1.85 -9.56
N LEU A 69 0.84 0.58 -9.76
CA LEU A 69 1.12 0.05 -11.10
C LEU A 69 -0.11 0.16 -12.01
N GLY A 70 -1.29 -0.22 -11.51
CA GLY A 70 -2.54 -0.07 -12.26
C GLY A 70 -2.84 1.39 -12.64
N LEU A 71 -2.66 2.31 -11.69
CA LEU A 71 -2.78 3.75 -11.94
C LEU A 71 -1.77 4.23 -13.00
N GLY A 72 -0.52 3.79 -12.90
CA GLY A 72 0.55 4.15 -13.83
C GLY A 72 0.28 3.66 -15.25
N ILE A 73 -0.19 2.42 -15.41
CA ILE A 73 -0.58 1.86 -16.72
C ILE A 73 -1.68 2.72 -17.34
N TYR A 74 -2.73 3.06 -16.58
CA TYR A 74 -3.81 3.91 -17.06
C TYR A 74 -3.31 5.27 -17.57
N GLN A 75 -2.47 5.94 -16.78
CA GLN A 75 -1.91 7.24 -17.14
C GLN A 75 -1.02 7.15 -18.39
N ASN A 76 -0.24 6.09 -18.53
CA ASN A 76 0.61 5.86 -19.69
C ASN A 76 -0.23 5.62 -20.95
N THR A 77 -1.24 4.75 -20.90
CA THR A 77 -2.15 4.51 -22.02
C THR A 77 -2.85 5.80 -22.46
N ARG A 78 -3.28 6.64 -21.51
CA ARG A 78 -3.91 7.94 -21.80
C ARG A 78 -2.94 8.87 -22.55
N ARG A 79 -1.71 9.03 -22.05
CA ARG A 79 -0.68 9.88 -22.69
C ARG A 79 -0.35 9.41 -24.11
N THR A 80 -0.26 8.09 -24.32
CA THR A 80 -0.03 7.52 -25.65
C THR A 80 -1.20 7.80 -26.59
N ALA A 81 -2.44 7.64 -26.14
CA ALA A 81 -3.62 7.96 -26.95
C ALA A 81 -3.70 9.45 -27.31
N GLU A 82 -3.39 10.34 -26.36
CA GLU A 82 -3.34 11.79 -26.60
C GLU A 82 -2.23 12.18 -27.61
N ALA A 83 -1.06 11.54 -27.54
CA ALA A 83 0.03 11.77 -28.48
C ALA A 83 -0.34 11.31 -29.90
N LEU A 84 -0.97 10.14 -30.03
CA LEU A 84 -1.44 9.63 -31.31
C LEU A 84 -2.54 10.50 -31.91
N ALA A 85 -3.46 11.00 -31.09
CA ALA A 85 -4.55 11.88 -31.54
C ALA A 85 -4.06 13.24 -32.05
N LYS A 86 -2.90 13.71 -31.60
CA LYS A 86 -2.29 14.97 -32.07
C LYS A 86 -1.56 14.83 -33.42
N GLY A 87 -1.32 13.60 -33.89
CA GLY A 87 -0.58 13.31 -35.12
C GLY A 87 0.90 13.69 -35.05
N PRO A 88 1.79 13.05 -35.84
CA PRO A 88 3.10 13.63 -36.09
C PRO A 88 2.86 14.93 -36.89
N LEU A 89 3.47 16.04 -36.43
CA LEU A 89 3.61 17.24 -37.25
C LEU A 89 4.24 16.90 -38.60
#